data_AF-A0A975XU13-F1
#
_entry.id   AF-A0A975XU13-F1
#
_cell.length_a   1.000
_cell.length_b   1.000
_cell.length_c   1.000
_cell.angle_alpha   90.00
_cell.angle_beta   90.00
_cell.angle_gamma   90.00
#
_symmetry.space_group_name_H-M   'P 1'
#
loop_
_entity.id
_entity.type
_entity.pdbx_description
1 polymer ?
#
loop_
_entity_poly.entity_id
_entity_poly.type
_entity_poly.pdbx_seq_one_letter_code
_entity_poly.pdbx_strand_id
1 'polypeptide(L)' 'MVALKILFGSDIGLLSVFTIGFILIMAIFYVAYFMKKMNSKEENK' A
#
# COMPACT_ATOMS: atom_id res chain seq x y z
N MET A 1 2.57 20.34 20.00
CA MET A 1 2.41 19.06 19.27
C MET A 1 1.01 18.48 19.53
N VAL A 2 -0.04 19.04 18.92
CA VAL A 2 -1.43 18.59 19.13
C VAL A 2 -1.87 17.63 18.02
N ALA A 3 -1.45 17.88 16.77
CA ALA A 3 -1.81 17.07 15.61
C ALA A 3 -1.34 15.60 15.69
N LEU A 4 -0.08 15.36 16.08
CA LEU A 4 0.46 14.00 16.27
C LEU A 4 -0.32 13.18 17.31
N LYS A 5 -0.81 13.84 18.36
CA LYS A 5 -1.56 13.19 19.45
C LYS A 5 -3.00 12.89 19.04
N ILE A 6 -3.61 13.67 18.15
CA ILE A 6 -4.89 13.34 17.52
C ILE A 6 -4.72 12.18 16.51
N LEU A 7 -3.63 12.18 15.73
CA LEU A 7 -3.39 11.18 14.70
C LEU A 7 -3.10 9.78 15.29
N PHE A 8 -2.36 9.72 16.40
CA PHE A 8 -2.04 8.45 17.08
C PHE A 8 -2.90 8.16 18.32
N GLY A 9 -3.69 9.13 18.80
CA GLY A 9 -4.51 8.99 20.01
C GLY A 9 -6.02 8.83 19.75
N SER A 10 -6.46 8.90 18.50
CA SER A 10 -7.84 8.62 18.09
C SER A 10 -7.87 7.37 17.20
N ASP A 11 -8.84 6.49 17.43
CA ASP A 11 -9.02 5.23 16.68
C ASP A 11 -9.08 5.46 15.16
N ILE A 12 -9.64 6.59 14.75
CA ILE A 12 -9.76 7.01 13.34
C ILE A 12 -8.39 7.33 12.72
N GLY A 13 -7.47 7.91 13.48
CA GLY A 13 -6.17 8.34 12.99
C GLY A 13 -5.26 7.13 12.73
N LEU A 14 -5.28 6.16 13.63
CA LEU A 14 -4.52 4.92 13.47
C LEU A 14 -5.06 4.07 12.31
N LEU A 15 -6.40 3.96 12.16
CA LEU A 15 -7.04 3.29 11.02
C LEU A 15 -6.70 3.96 9.68
N SER A 16 -6.68 5.29 9.64
CA SER A 16 -6.34 6.06 8.44
C SER A 16 -4.90 5.81 8.00
N VAL A 17 -3.93 5.92 8.92
CA VAL A 17 -2.52 5.65 8.63
C VAL A 17 -2.30 4.20 8.21
N PHE A 18 -2.97 3.24 8.86
CA PHE A 18 -2.94 1.84 8.47
C PHE A 18 -3.50 1.63 7.05
N THR A 19 -4.64 2.24 6.75
CA THR A 19 -5.29 2.15 5.43
C THR A 19 -4.41 2.71 4.33
N ILE A 20 -3.81 3.87 4.55
CA ILE A 20 -2.88 4.51 3.60
C ILE A 20 -1.66 3.60 3.35
N GLY A 21 -1.06 3.07 4.42
CA GLY A 21 0.05 2.12 4.32
C GLY A 21 -0.33 0.85 3.57
N PHE A 22 -1.50 0.27 3.89
CA PHE A 22 -2.01 -0.93 3.25
C PHE A 22 -2.24 -0.74 1.75
N ILE A 23 -2.89 0.36 1.34
CA ILE A 23 -3.13 0.68 -0.07
C ILE A 23 -1.83 0.85 -0.84
N LEU A 24 -0.83 1.54 -0.25
CA LEU A 24 0.49 1.72 -0.89
C LEU A 24 1.19 0.38 -1.12
N ILE A 25 1.21 -0.51 -0.11
CA ILE A 25 1.79 -1.85 -0.23
C ILE A 25 1.05 -2.65 -1.30
N MET A 26 -0.28 -2.60 -1.29
CA MET A 26 -1.11 -3.34 -2.25
C MET A 26 -0.91 -2.85 -3.69
N ALA A 27 -0.76 -1.54 -3.88
CA ALA A 27 -0.44 -0.96 -5.18
C ALA A 27 0.91 -1.45 -5.71
N ILE A 28 1.96 -1.39 -4.88
CA ILE A 28 3.30 -1.89 -5.24
C ILE A 28 3.24 -3.40 -5.54
N PHE A 29 2.55 -4.17 -4.71
CA PHE A 29 2.37 -5.61 -4.89
C PHE A 29 1.69 -5.94 -6.22
N TYR A 30 0.60 -5.25 -6.56
CA TYR A 30 -0.08 -5.46 -7.83
C TYR A 30 0.79 -5.08 -9.01
N VAL A 31 1.46 -3.93 -8.98
CA VAL A 31 2.37 -3.51 -10.06
C VAL A 31 3.47 -4.55 -10.27
N ALA A 32 4.10 -5.02 -9.19
CA ALA A 32 5.13 -6.06 -9.26
C ALA A 32 4.57 -7.40 -9.79
N TYR A 33 3.38 -7.80 -9.34
CA TYR A 33 2.72 -9.01 -9.79
C TYR A 33 2.38 -8.96 -11.29
N PHE A 34 1.84 -7.84 -11.76
CA PHE A 34 1.50 -7.63 -13.17
C PHE A 34 2.74 -7.56 -14.06
N MET A 35 3.81 -6.85 -13.64
CA MET A 35 5.09 -6.84 -14.36
C MET A 35 5.68 -8.24 -14.48
N LYS A 36 5.70 -9.01 -13.38
CA LYS A 36 6.17 -10.40 -13.40
C LYS A 36 5.34 -11.27 -14.33
N LYS A 37 4.02 -11.07 -14.35
CA LYS A 37 3.10 -11.84 -15.20
C LYS A 37 3.18 -11.47 -16.68
N MET A 38 3.47 -10.20 -17.01
CA MET A 38 3.71 -9.76 -18.38
C MET A 38 5.04 -10.27 -18.93
N ASN A 39 6.15 -10.12 -18.19
CA ASN A 39 7.45 -10.66 -18.60
C ASN A 39 7.40 -12.19 -18.80
N SER A 40 6.71 -12.91 -17.91
CA SER A 40 6.56 -14.36 -18.03
C SER A 40 5.74 -14.80 -19.28
N LYS A 41 4.99 -13.89 -19.93
CA LYS A 41 4.32 -14.15 -21.21
C LYS A 41 5.16 -13.80 -22.44
N GLU A 42 6.13 -12.90 -22.32
CA GLU A 42 7.03 -12.54 -23.42
C GLU A 42 8.19 -13.52 -23.58
N GLU A 43 8.57 -14.24 -22.52
CA GLU A 43 9.63 -15.28 -22.57
C GLU A 43 9.22 -16.60 -23.27
N ASN A 44 8.01 -16.68 -23.83
CA ASN A 44 7.53 -17.83 -24.63
C ASN A 44 7.08 -17.42 -26.05
N LYS A 45 7.68 -16.38 -26.64
CA LYS A 45 7.56 -16.09 -28.07
C LYS A 45 8.93 -15.98 -28.70
#